data_AF-A0A2D4R035-F1
#
_entry.id   AF-A0A2D4R035-F1
#
_cell.length_a   1.000
_cell.length_b   1.000
_cell.length_c   1.000
_cell.angle_alpha   90.00
_cell.angle_beta   90.00
_cell.angle_gamma   90.00
#
_symmetry.space_group_name_H-M   'P 1'
#
loop_
_entity.id
_entity.type
_entity.pdbx_description
1 polymer ?
#
loop_
_entity_poly.entity_id
_entity_poly.type
_entity_poly.pdbx_seq_one_letter_code
_entity_poly.pdbx_strand_id
1 'polypeptide(L)'
;MLSVLRKSPILIKEPYPHFIIEDCLPDDIYEQLEKEWPTEQLLATEPFDDGICYRLKSDEMLKQGVVTDLWKEFAEYHTSPAFYKEVKNIFGDLMPTVKDIEHTLSPRGWDKGGDHIGSDCQTVMHKPVDFSSRTPHI
;
A
#
# COMPACT_ATOMS: atom_id res chain seq x y z
N MET A 1 -6.52 14.28 6.05
CA MET A 1 -5.24 13.61 5.78
C MET A 1 -5.55 12.13 5.61
N LEU A 2 -5.17 11.51 4.48
CA LEU A 2 -5.53 10.12 4.14
C LEU A 2 -4.62 9.06 4.80
N SER A 3 -3.72 9.44 5.70
CA SER A 3 -2.78 8.50 6.34
C SER A 3 -3.48 7.50 7.25
N VAL A 4 -3.23 6.21 7.03
CA VAL A 4 -3.58 5.15 7.98
C VAL A 4 -2.75 5.21 9.27
N LEU A 5 -1.69 6.01 9.33
CA LEU A 5 -0.82 6.16 10.52
C LEU A 5 -1.19 7.38 11.38
N ARG A 6 -2.28 8.08 11.07
CA ARG A 6 -2.70 9.34 11.72
C ARG A 6 -2.88 9.28 13.24
N LYS A 7 -3.07 8.09 13.82
CA LYS A 7 -3.25 7.88 15.27
C LYS A 7 -1.94 7.60 16.02
N SER A 8 -0.79 7.61 15.33
CA SER A 8 0.55 7.39 15.91
C SER A 8 0.63 6.14 16.80
N PRO A 9 0.70 4.94 16.20
CA PRO A 9 0.69 3.69 16.95
C PRO A 9 1.89 3.52 17.88
N ILE A 10 1.71 2.65 18.87
CA ILE A 10 2.80 2.13 19.69
C ILE A 10 3.38 0.89 19.02
N LEU A 11 4.69 0.89 18.76
CA LEU A 11 5.40 -0.26 18.22
C LEU A 11 5.55 -1.36 19.30
N ILE A 12 5.01 -2.53 18.99
CA ILE A 12 5.19 -3.77 19.75
C ILE A 12 6.36 -4.53 19.13
N LYS A 13 7.31 -5.02 19.95
CA LYS A 13 8.54 -5.67 19.45
C LYS A 13 8.47 -7.19 19.39
N GLU A 14 7.67 -7.80 20.26
CA GLU A 14 7.53 -9.24 20.40
C GLU A 14 6.16 -9.70 19.89
N PRO A 15 6.04 -10.83 19.17
CA PRO A 15 7.11 -11.75 18.75
C PRO A 15 7.92 -11.25 17.53
N TYR A 16 7.48 -10.15 16.91
CA TYR A 16 8.20 -9.41 15.88
C TYR A 16 7.71 -7.96 15.89
N PRO A 17 8.47 -6.99 15.31
CA PRO A 17 8.06 -5.59 15.25
C PRO A 17 6.75 -5.38 14.49
N HIS A 18 5.69 -4.93 15.17
CA HIS A 18 4.38 -4.65 14.59
C HIS A 18 3.63 -3.60 15.40
N PHE A 19 2.50 -3.13 14.87
CA PHE A 19 1.53 -2.33 15.62
C PHE A 19 0.13 -2.53 15.06
N ILE A 20 -0.87 -2.13 15.84
CA ILE A 20 -2.28 -2.18 15.46
C ILE A 20 -2.85 -0.77 15.60
N ILE A 21 -3.62 -0.33 14.60
CA ILE A 21 -4.36 0.93 14.63
C ILE A 21 -5.81 0.60 14.34
N GLU A 22 -6.66 0.76 15.34
CA GLU A 22 -8.11 0.65 15.18
C GLU A 22 -8.65 1.97 14.60
N ASP A 23 -9.65 1.88 13.73
CA ASP A 23 -10.29 3.00 13.00
C ASP A 23 -9.26 4.00 12.47
N CYS A 24 -8.32 3.49 11.66
CA CYS A 24 -7.16 4.23 11.19
C CYS A 24 -7.52 5.40 10.26
N LEU A 25 -8.76 5.42 9.73
CA LEU A 25 -9.31 6.47 8.88
C LEU A 25 -10.57 7.07 9.52
N PRO A 26 -10.93 8.32 9.21
CA PRO A 26 -12.28 8.82 9.48
C PRO A 26 -13.34 7.92 8.84
N ASP A 27 -14.48 7.73 9.52
CA ASP A 27 -15.57 6.87 9.04
C ASP A 27 -16.07 7.30 7.65
N ASP A 28 -16.27 8.60 7.43
CA ASP A 28 -16.72 9.16 6.15
C ASP A 28 -15.74 8.88 5.00
N ILE A 29 -14.44 8.96 5.26
CA ILE A 29 -13.40 8.63 4.29
C ILE A 29 -13.37 7.12 4.01
N TYR A 30 -13.48 6.29 5.04
CA TYR A 30 -13.50 4.84 4.88
C TYR A 30 -14.73 4.39 4.09
N GLU A 31 -15.92 4.87 4.44
CA GLU A 31 -17.18 4.56 3.75
C GLU A 31 -17.12 4.96 2.28
N GLN A 32 -16.49 6.11 1.96
CA GLN A 32 -16.32 6.52 0.58
C GLN A 32 -15.31 5.63 -0.17
N LEU A 33 -14.17 5.31 0.43
CA LEU A 33 -13.18 4.38 -0.16
C LEU A 33 -13.79 3.00 -0.42
N GLU A 34 -14.59 2.48 0.52
CA GLU A 34 -15.30 1.21 0.38
C GLU A 34 -16.28 1.25 -0.79
N LYS A 35 -17.14 2.28 -0.83
CA LYS A 35 -18.13 2.48 -1.89
C LYS A 35 -17.48 2.60 -3.27
N GLU A 36 -16.31 3.22 -3.34
CA GLU A 36 -15.56 3.48 -4.56
C GLU A 36 -14.53 2.38 -4.89
N TRP A 37 -14.56 1.25 -4.18
CA TRP A 37 -13.60 0.15 -4.38
C TRP A 37 -13.52 -0.27 -5.87
N PRO A 38 -12.32 -0.27 -6.49
CA PRO A 38 -12.15 -0.40 -7.95
C PRO A 38 -12.28 -1.85 -8.45
N THR A 39 -13.42 -2.49 -8.19
CA THR A 39 -13.66 -3.91 -8.48
C THR A 39 -13.49 -4.24 -9.95
N GLU A 40 -14.10 -3.44 -10.84
CA GLU A 40 -14.10 -3.70 -12.27
C GLU A 40 -12.68 -3.60 -12.84
N GLN A 41 -11.94 -2.56 -12.47
CA GLN A 41 -10.56 -2.34 -12.91
C GLN A 41 -9.63 -3.41 -12.35
N LEU A 42 -9.81 -3.81 -11.10
CA LEU A 42 -9.06 -4.90 -10.48
C LEU A 42 -9.29 -6.23 -11.20
N LEU A 43 -10.54 -6.61 -11.46
CA LEU A 43 -10.88 -7.88 -12.12
C LEU A 43 -10.54 -7.91 -13.61
N ALA A 44 -10.32 -6.74 -14.23
CA ALA A 44 -9.80 -6.63 -15.59
C ALA A 44 -8.28 -6.88 -15.69
N THR A 45 -7.55 -6.98 -14.57
CA THR A 45 -6.11 -7.30 -14.57
C THR A 45 -5.86 -8.77 -14.89
N GLU A 46 -4.71 -9.06 -15.50
CA GLU A 46 -4.23 -10.42 -15.67
C GLU A 46 -3.93 -11.05 -14.30
N PRO A 47 -4.60 -12.15 -13.91
CA PRO A 47 -4.46 -12.72 -12.59
C PRO A 47 -3.13 -13.47 -12.41
N PHE A 48 -2.52 -13.28 -11.24
CA PHE A 48 -1.34 -14.02 -10.76
C PHE A 48 -1.74 -15.33 -10.08
N ASP A 49 -0.73 -16.10 -9.67
CA ASP A 49 -0.88 -17.30 -8.85
C ASP A 49 -1.84 -18.33 -9.50
N ASP A 50 -1.56 -18.70 -10.76
CA ASP A 50 -2.39 -19.61 -11.58
C ASP A 50 -3.86 -19.14 -11.75
N GLY A 51 -4.05 -17.83 -11.86
CA GLY A 51 -5.34 -17.24 -12.21
C GLY A 51 -6.26 -16.94 -11.03
N ILE A 52 -5.74 -16.96 -9.79
CA ILE A 52 -6.54 -16.78 -8.58
C ILE A 52 -6.35 -15.41 -7.93
N CYS A 53 -5.26 -14.68 -8.22
CA CYS A 53 -4.93 -13.43 -7.53
C CYS A 53 -4.95 -12.23 -8.49
N TYR A 54 -5.98 -11.40 -8.38
CA TYR A 54 -6.09 -10.14 -9.12
C TYR A 54 -5.44 -9.02 -8.31
N ARG A 55 -4.65 -8.18 -8.96
CA ARG A 55 -3.93 -7.06 -8.31
C ARG A 55 -3.92 -5.84 -9.20
N LEU A 56 -4.43 -4.72 -8.68
CA LEU A 56 -4.27 -3.40 -9.29
C LEU A 56 -3.24 -2.66 -8.44
N LYS A 57 -2.03 -2.48 -9.01
CA LYS A 57 -0.87 -1.93 -8.31
C LYS A 57 -0.73 -0.43 -8.56
N SER A 58 0.25 0.20 -7.92
CA SER A 58 0.48 1.65 -8.05
C SER A 58 0.83 2.12 -9.48
N ASP A 59 1.40 1.27 -10.33
CA ASP A 59 1.65 1.60 -11.74
C ASP A 59 0.37 1.99 -12.48
N GLU A 60 -0.73 1.29 -12.21
CA GLU A 60 -2.05 1.58 -12.78
C GLU A 60 -2.87 2.54 -11.92
N MET A 61 -2.93 2.36 -10.60
CA MET A 61 -3.78 3.18 -9.70
C MET A 61 -3.45 4.67 -9.76
N LEU A 62 -2.19 5.02 -10.02
CA LEU A 62 -1.74 6.42 -10.09
C LEU A 62 -2.03 7.08 -11.44
N LYS A 63 -2.49 6.34 -12.45
CA LYS A 63 -2.91 6.92 -13.74
C LYS A 63 -4.27 7.59 -13.59
N GLN A 64 -4.42 8.73 -14.27
CA GLN A 64 -5.68 9.47 -14.23
C GLN A 64 -6.84 8.63 -14.80
N GLY A 65 -7.95 8.58 -14.05
CA GLY A 65 -9.19 7.93 -14.50
C GLY A 65 -9.21 6.41 -14.41
N VAL A 66 -8.16 5.75 -13.89
CA VAL A 66 -8.18 4.32 -13.62
C VAL A 66 -9.01 4.02 -12.37
N VAL A 67 -8.75 4.74 -11.28
CA VAL A 67 -9.54 4.69 -10.05
C VAL A 67 -10.17 6.06 -9.80
N THR A 68 -11.05 6.16 -8.79
CA THR A 68 -11.59 7.47 -8.38
C THR A 68 -10.49 8.38 -7.86
N ASP A 69 -10.72 9.70 -7.88
CA ASP A 69 -9.72 10.66 -7.41
C ASP A 69 -9.33 10.39 -5.94
N LEU A 70 -10.28 9.98 -5.08
CA LEU A 70 -10.00 9.62 -3.70
C LEU A 70 -9.06 8.41 -3.58
N TRP A 71 -9.29 7.35 -4.37
CA TRP A 71 -8.40 6.18 -4.39
C TRP A 71 -7.02 6.50 -4.95
N LYS A 72 -6.96 7.38 -5.95
CA LYS A 72 -5.70 7.84 -6.52
C LYS A 72 -4.91 8.65 -5.49
N GLU A 73 -5.53 9.63 -4.83
CA GLU A 73 -4.91 10.42 -3.75
C GLU A 73 -4.46 9.52 -2.59
N PHE A 74 -5.26 8.50 -2.24
CA PHE A 74 -4.90 7.52 -1.24
C PHE A 74 -3.62 6.76 -1.64
N ALA A 75 -3.55 6.25 -2.87
CA ALA A 75 -2.37 5.56 -3.38
C ALA A 75 -1.14 6.48 -3.50
N GLU A 76 -1.32 7.70 -4.01
CA GLU A 76 -0.27 8.73 -4.13
C GLU A 76 0.35 9.02 -2.76
N TYR A 77 -0.49 9.21 -1.73
CA TYR A 77 0.00 9.48 -0.40
C TYR A 77 0.72 8.28 0.22
N HIS A 78 0.18 7.06 0.12
CA HIS A 78 0.80 5.86 0.71
C HIS A 78 2.04 5.37 -0.04
N THR A 79 2.28 5.88 -1.24
CA THR A 79 3.52 5.67 -2.01
C THR A 79 4.47 6.87 -1.95
N SER A 80 4.16 7.87 -1.12
CA SER A 80 4.97 9.09 -1.01
C SER A 80 6.15 8.95 -0.03
N PRO A 81 7.20 9.78 -0.19
CA PRO A 81 8.25 9.92 0.82
C PRO A 81 7.71 10.37 2.19
N ALA A 82 6.62 11.13 2.22
CA ALA A 82 6.00 11.58 3.47
C ALA A 82 5.46 10.39 4.28
N PHE A 83 4.75 9.46 3.64
CA PHE A 83 4.27 8.26 4.30
C PHE A 83 5.43 7.35 4.73
N TYR A 84 6.46 7.18 3.90
CA TYR A 84 7.67 6.44 4.28
C TYR A 84 8.29 7.00 5.56
N LYS A 85 8.38 8.33 5.70
CA LYS A 85 8.90 8.98 6.91
C LYS A 85 8.03 8.72 8.13
N GLU A 86 6.70 8.66 7.99
CA GLU A 86 5.80 8.27 9.08
C GLU A 86 6.08 6.84 9.55
N VAL A 87 6.23 5.90 8.62
CA VAL A 87 6.59 4.50 8.95
C VAL A 87 7.97 4.45 9.62
N LYS A 88 8.97 5.14 9.07
CA LYS A 88 10.34 5.21 9.64
C LYS A 88 10.35 5.82 11.04
N ASN A 89 9.50 6.82 11.31
CA ASN A 89 9.39 7.41 12.64
C ASN A 89 8.87 6.41 13.68
N ILE A 90 7.97 5.50 13.28
CA ILE A 90 7.42 4.48 14.19
C ILE A 90 8.44 3.35 14.41
N PHE A 91 9.01 2.81 13.33
CA PHE A 91 9.94 1.68 13.42
C PHE A 91 11.35 2.08 13.85
N GLY A 92 11.71 3.35 13.74
CA GLY A 92 13.01 3.88 14.16
C GLY A 92 14.16 3.12 13.50
N ASP A 93 15.12 2.68 14.31
CA ASP A 93 16.34 2.01 13.85
C ASP A 93 16.10 0.60 13.25
N LEU A 94 14.90 0.05 13.38
CA LEU A 94 14.55 -1.23 12.74
C LEU A 94 14.38 -1.10 11.21
N MET A 95 14.13 0.11 10.72
CA MET A 95 14.13 0.40 9.28
C MET A 95 15.46 1.04 8.86
N PRO A 96 15.99 0.74 7.67
CA PRO A 96 17.18 1.41 7.18
C PRO A 96 16.93 2.92 6.99
N THR A 97 17.95 3.72 7.29
CA THR A 97 17.94 5.15 6.95
C THR A 97 18.40 5.30 5.50
N VAL A 98 17.52 5.82 4.65
CA VAL A 98 17.80 6.09 3.24
C VAL A 98 18.03 7.58 3.10
N LYS A 99 19.19 7.96 2.54
CA LYS A 99 19.50 9.37 2.26
C LYS A 99 18.68 9.85 1.09
N ASP A 100 18.26 11.11 1.15
CA ASP A 100 17.55 11.79 0.06
C ASP A 100 16.28 11.05 -0.41
N ILE A 101 15.49 10.56 0.54
CA ILE A 101 14.28 9.77 0.27
C ILE A 101 13.27 10.52 -0.62
N GLU A 102 13.28 11.85 -0.61
CA GLU A 102 12.41 12.68 -1.46
C GLU A 102 12.71 12.52 -2.97
N HIS A 103 13.92 12.09 -3.31
CA HIS A 103 14.37 11.93 -4.69
C HIS A 103 14.81 10.51 -5.03
N THR A 104 14.77 9.59 -4.06
CA THR A 104 15.20 8.19 -4.21
C THR A 104 14.12 7.18 -3.84
N LEU A 105 12.88 7.66 -3.65
CA LEU A 105 11.70 6.83 -3.50
C LEU A 105 10.72 7.14 -4.63
N SER A 106 10.27 6.09 -5.29
CA SER A 106 9.20 6.17 -6.27
C SER A 106 8.16 5.08 -6.02
N PRO A 107 6.90 5.31 -6.43
CA PRO A 107 5.95 4.22 -6.59
C PRO A 107 6.47 3.23 -7.64
N ARG A 108 6.25 1.94 -7.42
CA ARG A 108 6.62 0.89 -8.39
C ARG A 108 5.95 1.17 -9.75
N GLY A 109 6.74 1.09 -10.82
CA GLY A 109 6.32 1.40 -12.19
C GLY A 109 6.41 2.88 -12.58
N TRP A 110 6.82 3.75 -11.64
CA TRP A 110 7.01 5.19 -11.85
C TRP A 110 8.45 5.64 -11.57
N ASP A 111 9.38 4.71 -11.44
CA ASP A 111 10.79 5.02 -11.21
C ASP A 111 11.41 5.74 -12.40
N LYS A 112 12.33 6.68 -12.11
CA LYS A 112 13.06 7.46 -13.12
C LYS A 112 14.53 7.03 -13.22
N GLY A 113 14.88 5.92 -12.59
CA GLY A 113 16.25 5.46 -12.38
C GLY A 113 16.93 6.13 -11.19
N GLY A 114 17.78 5.39 -10.49
CA GLY A 114 18.50 5.89 -9.30
C GLY A 114 17.71 5.80 -7.99
N ASP A 115 16.49 5.26 -8.02
CA ASP A 115 15.68 5.04 -6.82
C ASP A 115 16.27 3.93 -5.95
N HIS A 116 16.25 4.15 -4.64
CA HIS A 116 16.69 3.19 -3.63
C HIS A 116 15.51 2.41 -3.04
N ILE A 117 14.30 2.97 -3.10
CA ILE A 117 13.08 2.38 -2.53
C ILE A 117 11.95 2.43 -3.55
N GLY A 118 11.39 1.26 -3.88
CA GLY A 118 10.14 1.14 -4.63
C GLY A 118 8.98 0.90 -3.67
N SER A 119 8.10 1.88 -3.52
CA SER A 119 6.89 1.79 -2.70
C SER A 119 5.70 1.27 -3.52
N ASP A 120 4.69 0.71 -2.86
CA ASP A 120 3.50 0.20 -3.55
C ASP A 120 2.29 0.30 -2.62
N CYS A 121 1.18 0.77 -3.19
CA CYS A 121 -0.17 0.70 -2.66
C CYS A 121 -1.02 -0.02 -3.71
N GLN A 122 -1.67 -1.11 -3.32
CA GLN A 122 -2.36 -1.99 -4.25
C GLN A 122 -3.69 -2.46 -3.68
N THR A 123 -4.66 -2.67 -4.57
CA THR A 123 -5.88 -3.44 -4.26
C THR A 123 -5.69 -4.87 -4.73
N VAL A 124 -6.20 -5.84 -3.94
CA VAL A 124 -5.99 -7.26 -4.18
C VAL A 124 -7.27 -8.02 -3.94
N MET A 125 -7.61 -8.93 -4.84
CA MET A 125 -8.73 -9.86 -4.67
C MET A 125 -8.27 -11.27 -5.03
N HIS A 126 -8.51 -12.21 -4.11
CA HIS A 126 -8.26 -13.63 -4.35
C HIS A 126 -9.57 -14.35 -4.63
N LYS A 127 -9.56 -15.25 -5.60
CA LYS A 127 -10.60 -16.27 -5.73
C LYS A 127 -10.54 -17.20 -4.50
N PRO A 128 -11.68 -17.61 -3.95
CA PRO A 128 -11.71 -18.66 -2.93
C PRO A 128 -11.05 -19.94 -3.46
N VAL A 129 -10.16 -20.53 -2.67
CA VAL A 129 -9.47 -21.79 -2.95
C VAL A 129 -9.49 -22.68 -1.71
N ASP A 130 -9.40 -23.99 -1.91
CA ASP A 130 -9.35 -25.01 -0.85
C ASP A 130 -7.91 -25.53 -0.58
N PHE A 131 -6.91 -24.89 -1.18
CA PHE A 131 -5.49 -25.19 -1.02
C PHE A 131 -4.69 -23.92 -0.65
N SER A 132 -3.45 -24.10 -0.18
CA SER A 132 -2.53 -22.97 0.03
C SER A 132 -1.85 -22.61 -1.29
N SER A 133 -2.12 -21.41 -1.81
CA SER A 133 -1.42 -20.86 -2.97
C SER A 133 -0.06 -20.24 -2.65
N ARG A 134 0.31 -20.18 -1.36
CA ARG A 134 1.56 -19.59 -0.89
C ARG A 134 2.45 -20.65 -0.25
N THR A 135 3.74 -20.56 -0.55
CA THR A 135 4.77 -21.27 0.22
C THR A 135 4.88 -20.61 1.59
N PRO A 136 4.82 -21.37 2.69
CA PRO A 136 5.12 -20.82 4.00
C PRO A 136 6.48 -20.15 4.00
N HIS A 137 6.55 -18.90 4.44
CA HIS A 137 7.83 -18.27 4.75
C HIS A 137 8.27 -18.84 6.11
N ILE A 138 9.10 -19.88 6.06
CA ILE A 138 9.73 -20.54 7.23
C ILE A 138 11.01 -19.79 7.57
#